data_AF-A0A9D2B141-F1
#
_entry.id   AF-A0A9D2B141-F1
#
_cell.length_a   1.000
_cell.length_b   1.000
_cell.length_c   1.000
_cell.angle_alpha   90.00
_cell.angle_beta   90.00
_cell.angle_gamma   90.00
#
_symmetry.space_group_name_H-M   'P 1'
#
loop_
_entity.id
_entity.type
_entity.pdbx_description
1 polymer ?
#
loop_
_entity_poly.entity_id
_entity_poly.type
_entity_poly.pdbx_seq_one_letter_code
_entity_poly.pdbx_strand_id
1 'polypeptide(L)'
;MTTIVSVRRNGVVAVGGDGQVTMGQSTILKDNACKVRRLFKGRVIAGFAGSTADAFTLLDLFEKKLEAHQGILERACVALVKDWRTDKMLRKLEAILIVADKEHSFLITGAGDVVRMDDDILATGSGGNYALAAARALVRNTDMGAEDIVKKSLEIAGEICVFTNQQHIIETIKSDEADSKDKASEQSSSDSSSDSNKQDHDSAWTAD
;
A
#
# COMPACT_ATOMS: atom_id res chain seq x y z
N MET A 1 -14.22 -12.89 1.96
CA MET A 1 -13.13 -12.33 1.12
C MET A 1 -12.07 -11.75 2.04
N THR A 2 -10.81 -11.94 1.72
CA THR A 2 -9.67 -11.28 2.40
C THR A 2 -9.80 -9.76 2.27
N THR A 3 -9.41 -9.03 3.32
CA THR A 3 -9.39 -7.58 3.44
C THR A 3 -8.07 -7.03 2.93
N ILE A 4 -8.14 -6.06 2.02
CA ILE A 4 -6.99 -5.35 1.46
C ILE A 4 -7.18 -3.87 1.74
N VAL A 5 -6.12 -3.18 2.14
CA VAL A 5 -6.09 -1.73 2.37
C VAL A 5 -4.84 -1.12 1.74
N SER A 6 -4.97 0.06 1.15
CA SER A 6 -3.89 0.88 0.62
C SER A 6 -3.96 2.26 1.24
N VAL A 7 -2.80 2.76 1.69
CA VAL A 7 -2.66 4.11 2.24
C VAL A 7 -1.43 4.74 1.61
N ARG A 8 -1.58 5.96 1.08
CA ARG A 8 -0.45 6.81 0.72
C ARG A 8 -0.29 7.93 1.74
N ARG A 9 0.93 8.11 2.23
CA ARG A 9 1.25 9.21 3.14
C ARG A 9 2.73 9.55 3.05
N ASN A 10 3.05 10.84 3.05
CA ASN A 10 4.44 11.35 3.13
C ASN A 10 5.36 10.75 2.05
N GLY A 11 4.86 10.62 0.82
CA GLY A 11 5.63 10.04 -0.27
C GLY A 11 5.89 8.53 -0.15
N VAL A 12 5.17 7.81 0.72
CA VAL A 12 5.22 6.35 0.81
C VAL A 12 3.82 5.81 0.57
N VAL A 13 3.71 4.77 -0.26
CA VAL A 13 2.48 3.96 -0.34
C VAL A 13 2.72 2.62 0.31
N ALA A 14 1.76 2.21 1.13
CA ALA A 14 1.68 0.88 1.70
C ALA A 14 0.40 0.22 1.21
N VAL A 15 0.47 -1.05 0.79
CA VAL A 15 -0.69 -1.89 0.53
C VAL A 15 -0.55 -3.13 1.40
N GLY A 16 -1.57 -3.43 2.18
CA GLY A 16 -1.59 -4.58 3.05
C GLY A 16 -2.85 -5.40 2.90
N GLY A 17 -2.77 -6.65 3.30
CA GLY A 17 -3.92 -7.53 3.37
C GLY A 17 -3.80 -8.55 4.48
N ASP A 18 -4.96 -9.04 4.96
CA ASP A 18 -4.99 -10.15 5.91
C ASP A 18 -4.80 -11.51 5.20
N GLY A 19 -4.70 -12.58 5.98
CA GLY A 19 -4.41 -13.92 5.48
C GLY A 19 -5.64 -14.83 5.41
N GLN A 20 -6.80 -14.41 5.88
CA GLN A 20 -7.96 -15.29 6.04
C GLN A 20 -8.63 -15.63 4.70
N VAL A 21 -8.88 -16.92 4.51
CA VAL A 21 -9.73 -17.47 3.47
C VAL A 21 -10.84 -18.28 4.12
N THR A 22 -12.06 -17.78 4.01
CA THR A 22 -13.26 -18.45 4.50
C THR A 22 -14.03 -19.07 3.34
N MET A 23 -14.40 -20.34 3.47
CA MET A 23 -15.29 -21.06 2.57
C MET A 23 -16.71 -21.04 3.10
N GLY A 24 -17.65 -20.71 2.21
CA GLY A 24 -19.04 -20.49 2.60
C GLY A 24 -19.15 -19.31 3.55
N GLN A 25 -19.87 -19.49 4.66
CA GLN A 25 -20.11 -18.46 5.67
C GLN A 25 -19.53 -18.84 7.04
N SER A 26 -18.85 -19.99 7.17
CA SER A 26 -18.56 -20.58 8.48
C SER A 26 -17.18 -21.23 8.65
N THR A 27 -16.51 -21.64 7.56
CA THR A 27 -15.30 -22.47 7.69
C THR A 27 -14.06 -21.73 7.21
N ILE A 28 -13.09 -21.52 8.10
CA ILE A 28 -11.77 -21.00 7.72
C ILE A 28 -10.99 -22.13 7.04
N LEU A 29 -10.57 -21.91 5.79
CA LEU A 29 -9.75 -22.85 5.02
C LEU A 29 -8.25 -22.60 5.18
N LYS A 30 -7.87 -21.32 5.30
CA LYS A 30 -6.47 -20.87 5.37
C LYS A 30 -6.43 -19.54 6.11
N ASP A 31 -5.37 -19.33 6.88
CA ASP A 31 -5.15 -18.14 7.70
C ASP A 31 -3.95 -17.30 7.25
N ASN A 32 -3.12 -17.80 6.32
CA ASN A 32 -1.90 -17.16 5.83
C ASN A 32 -1.88 -17.02 4.29
N ALA A 33 -3.01 -16.66 3.67
CA ALA A 33 -3.04 -16.36 2.25
C ALA A 33 -2.25 -15.09 1.92
N CYS A 34 -1.46 -15.12 0.85
CA CYS A 34 -0.73 -13.95 0.35
C CYS A 34 -1.41 -13.40 -0.90
N LYS A 35 -2.16 -12.31 -0.72
CA LYS A 35 -2.94 -11.63 -1.77
C LYS A 35 -2.44 -10.21 -2.09
N VAL A 36 -1.29 -9.84 -1.56
CA VAL A 36 -0.56 -8.62 -1.90
C VAL A 36 0.73 -9.03 -2.60
N ARG A 37 1.04 -8.42 -3.74
CA ARG A 37 2.18 -8.78 -4.58
C ARG A 37 2.76 -7.57 -5.26
N ARG A 38 4.06 -7.62 -5.52
CA ARG A 38 4.72 -6.65 -6.39
C ARG A 38 4.65 -7.09 -7.85
N LEU A 39 4.40 -6.13 -8.72
CA LEU A 39 4.40 -6.27 -10.18
C LEU A 39 5.41 -5.32 -10.80
N PHE A 40 5.67 -5.51 -12.09
CA PHE A 40 6.39 -4.56 -12.92
C PHE A 40 7.75 -4.14 -12.33
N LYS A 41 8.58 -5.16 -12.06
CA LYS A 41 9.92 -5.02 -11.46
C LYS A 41 9.91 -4.33 -10.09
N GLY A 42 8.86 -4.54 -9.30
CA GLY A 42 8.77 -4.00 -7.94
C GLY A 42 8.20 -2.59 -7.84
N ARG A 43 7.84 -1.97 -8.97
CA ARG A 43 7.38 -0.56 -9.04
C ARG A 43 5.88 -0.38 -8.84
N VAL A 44 5.11 -1.47 -8.85
CA VAL A 44 3.67 -1.46 -8.60
C VAL A 44 3.37 -2.51 -7.54
N ILE A 45 2.53 -2.19 -6.57
CA ILE A 45 1.94 -3.16 -5.65
C ILE A 45 0.50 -3.42 -6.09
N ALA A 46 0.11 -4.68 -6.13
CA ALA A 46 -1.24 -5.11 -6.39
C ALA A 46 -1.75 -5.98 -5.25
N GLY A 47 -2.90 -5.62 -4.69
CA GLY A 47 -3.67 -6.40 -3.74
C GLY A 47 -5.00 -6.82 -4.36
N PHE A 48 -5.54 -7.98 -3.99
CA PHE A 48 -6.83 -8.43 -4.51
C PHE A 48 -7.74 -9.07 -3.46
N ALA A 49 -9.04 -8.84 -3.62
CA ALA A 49 -10.09 -9.53 -2.89
C ALA A 49 -10.92 -10.37 -3.86
N GLY A 50 -11.04 -11.68 -3.58
CA GLY A 50 -11.78 -12.61 -4.44
C GLY A 50 -11.12 -13.98 -4.54
N SER A 51 -11.55 -14.73 -5.56
CA SER A 51 -10.98 -16.01 -5.98
C SER A 51 -9.51 -15.83 -6.37
N THR A 52 -8.67 -16.76 -5.89
CA THR A 52 -7.24 -16.75 -6.21
C THR A 52 -7.00 -16.97 -7.70
N ALA A 53 -7.76 -17.86 -8.34
CA ALA A 53 -7.60 -18.16 -9.77
C ALA A 53 -7.93 -16.94 -10.66
N ASP A 54 -9.02 -16.25 -10.34
CA ASP A 54 -9.45 -15.03 -11.01
C ASP A 54 -8.37 -13.96 -10.90
N ALA A 55 -7.85 -13.78 -9.68
CA ALA A 55 -6.82 -12.78 -9.41
C ALA A 55 -5.52 -13.05 -10.15
N PHE A 56 -5.04 -14.30 -10.19
CA PHE A 56 -3.85 -14.64 -10.97
C PHE A 56 -4.02 -14.27 -12.45
N THR A 57 -5.16 -14.63 -13.03
CA THR A 57 -5.48 -14.31 -14.43
C THR A 57 -5.45 -12.79 -14.67
N LEU A 58 -6.06 -12.03 -13.76
CA LEU A 58 -6.12 -10.56 -13.88
C LEU A 58 -4.78 -9.88 -13.65
N LEU A 59 -3.97 -10.38 -12.71
CA LEU A 59 -2.63 -9.86 -12.45
C LEU A 59 -1.70 -10.11 -13.64
N ASP A 60 -1.74 -11.30 -14.23
CA ASP A 60 -0.95 -11.63 -15.43
C ASP A 60 -1.35 -10.74 -16.63
N LEU A 61 -2.65 -10.47 -16.80
CA LEU A 61 -3.14 -9.54 -17.81
C LEU A 61 -2.71 -8.10 -17.50
N PHE A 62 -2.81 -7.69 -16.25
CA PHE A 62 -2.44 -6.34 -15.82
C PHE A 62 -0.93 -6.09 -16.00
N GLU A 63 -0.08 -7.06 -15.72
CA GLU A 63 1.36 -6.96 -15.94
C GLU A 63 1.69 -6.75 -17.42
N LYS A 64 1.02 -7.47 -18.34
CA LYS A 64 1.13 -7.21 -19.79
C LYS A 64 0.68 -5.80 -20.17
N LYS A 65 -0.37 -5.26 -19.53
CA LYS A 65 -0.82 -3.88 -19.77
C LYS A 65 0.19 -2.85 -19.23
N LEU A 66 0.80 -3.11 -18.07
CA LEU A 66 1.87 -2.27 -17.53
C LEU A 66 3.06 -2.23 -18.47
N GLU A 67 3.48 -3.37 -19.02
CA GLU A 67 4.56 -3.43 -20.02
C GLU A 67 4.21 -2.66 -21.30
N ALA A 68 3.03 -2.89 -21.86
CA ALA A 68 2.57 -2.22 -23.08
C ALA A 68 2.45 -0.70 -22.93
N HIS A 69 2.15 -0.21 -21.74
CA HIS A 69 2.01 1.23 -21.43
C HIS A 69 3.22 1.80 -20.68
N GLN A 70 4.38 1.14 -20.75
CA GLN A 70 5.66 1.62 -20.19
C GLN A 70 5.59 1.94 -18.68
N GLY A 71 4.68 1.28 -17.96
CA GLY A 71 4.50 1.49 -16.53
C GLY A 71 3.57 2.63 -16.14
N ILE A 72 2.90 3.28 -17.08
CA ILE A 72 1.92 4.32 -16.76
C ILE A 72 0.67 3.64 -16.17
N LEU A 73 0.54 3.68 -14.83
CA LEU A 73 -0.45 2.92 -14.08
C LEU A 73 -1.88 3.21 -14.54
N GLU A 74 -2.24 4.49 -14.71
CA GLU A 74 -3.58 4.89 -15.13
C GLU A 74 -3.97 4.29 -16.50
N ARG A 75 -3.05 4.35 -17.47
CA ARG A 75 -3.27 3.79 -18.81
C ARG A 75 -3.41 2.28 -18.75
N ALA A 76 -2.59 1.60 -17.93
CA ALA A 76 -2.69 0.17 -17.73
C ALA A 76 -4.03 -0.23 -17.10
N CYS A 77 -4.53 0.53 -16.11
CA CYS A 77 -5.83 0.28 -15.46
C CYS A 77 -6.98 0.40 -16.47
N VAL A 78 -7.00 1.48 -17.25
CA VAL A 78 -8.03 1.71 -18.29
C VAL A 78 -7.96 0.63 -19.37
N ALA A 79 -6.76 0.22 -19.78
CA ALA A 79 -6.59 -0.83 -20.78
C ALA A 79 -7.03 -2.20 -20.25
N LEU A 80 -6.76 -2.54 -18.98
CA LEU A 80 -7.24 -3.77 -18.35
C LEU A 80 -8.77 -3.78 -18.31
N VAL A 81 -9.41 -2.70 -17.85
CA VAL A 81 -10.86 -2.60 -17.75
C VAL A 81 -11.55 -2.74 -19.12
N LYS A 82 -10.97 -2.16 -20.17
CA LYS A 82 -11.48 -2.34 -21.54
C LYS A 82 -11.49 -3.82 -21.93
N ASP A 83 -10.38 -4.52 -21.76
CA ASP A 83 -10.29 -5.96 -22.04
C ASP A 83 -11.29 -6.75 -21.19
N TRP A 84 -11.34 -6.46 -19.88
CA TRP A 84 -12.22 -7.13 -18.92
C TRP A 84 -13.70 -7.02 -19.30
N ARG A 85 -14.15 -5.85 -19.77
CA ARG A 85 -15.52 -5.65 -20.24
C ARG A 85 -15.80 -6.31 -21.58
N THR A 86 -14.84 -6.36 -22.48
CA THR A 86 -15.04 -6.91 -23.84
C THR A 86 -14.99 -8.44 -23.87
N ASP A 87 -14.10 -9.04 -23.10
CA ASP A 87 -13.88 -10.48 -23.09
C ASP A 87 -14.98 -11.22 -22.31
N LYS A 88 -15.60 -12.23 -22.95
CA LYS A 88 -16.70 -13.00 -22.37
C LYS A 88 -16.30 -13.82 -21.15
N MET A 89 -15.05 -14.28 -21.09
CA MET A 89 -14.52 -15.04 -19.95
C MET A 89 -14.17 -14.10 -18.80
N LEU A 90 -13.53 -12.97 -19.08
CA LEU A 90 -13.12 -12.03 -18.04
C LEU A 90 -14.32 -11.43 -17.31
N ARG A 91 -15.44 -11.14 -17.99
CA ARG A 91 -16.67 -10.63 -17.34
C ARG A 91 -17.25 -11.51 -16.24
N LYS A 92 -16.84 -12.77 -16.13
CA LYS A 92 -17.27 -13.68 -15.06
C LYS A 92 -16.42 -13.59 -13.80
N LEU A 93 -15.27 -12.93 -13.88
CA LEU A 93 -14.36 -12.79 -12.75
C LEU A 93 -14.91 -11.74 -11.79
N GLU A 94 -15.02 -12.10 -10.52
CA GLU A 94 -15.62 -11.25 -9.48
C GLU A 94 -14.56 -10.58 -8.59
N ALA A 95 -13.28 -10.81 -8.86
CA ALA A 95 -12.20 -10.24 -8.06
C ALA A 95 -12.16 -8.70 -8.17
N ILE A 96 -11.81 -8.05 -7.07
CA ILE A 96 -11.56 -6.62 -6.97
C ILE A 96 -10.07 -6.42 -6.76
N LEU A 97 -9.46 -5.50 -7.51
CA LEU A 97 -8.04 -5.19 -7.41
C LEU A 97 -7.85 -3.81 -6.78
N ILE A 98 -6.84 -3.69 -5.92
CA ILE A 98 -6.23 -2.42 -5.54
C ILE A 98 -4.81 -2.44 -6.11
N VAL A 99 -4.46 -1.44 -6.90
CA VAL A 99 -3.13 -1.30 -7.51
C VAL A 99 -2.55 0.05 -7.18
N ALA A 100 -1.27 0.11 -6.85
CA ALA A 100 -0.62 1.35 -6.44
C ALA A 100 0.84 1.40 -6.93
N ASP A 101 1.25 2.56 -7.44
CA ASP A 101 2.65 2.88 -7.73
C ASP A 101 3.13 4.00 -6.80
N LYS A 102 4.27 4.64 -7.11
CA LYS A 102 4.81 5.73 -6.30
C LYS A 102 3.96 7.01 -6.31
N GLU A 103 3.07 7.19 -7.28
CA GLU A 103 2.30 8.44 -7.49
C GLU A 103 0.80 8.25 -7.24
N HIS A 104 0.22 7.13 -7.64
CA HIS A 104 -1.22 6.93 -7.71
C HIS A 104 -1.64 5.55 -7.20
N SER A 105 -2.86 5.49 -6.66
CA SER A 105 -3.53 4.27 -6.23
C SER A 105 -4.91 4.17 -6.87
N PHE A 106 -5.28 2.99 -7.37
CA PHE A 106 -6.56 2.74 -8.04
C PHE A 106 -7.23 1.47 -7.52
N LEU A 107 -8.55 1.52 -7.42
CA LEU A 107 -9.41 0.36 -7.25
C LEU A 107 -10.05 0.01 -8.60
N ILE A 108 -9.95 -1.26 -8.98
CA ILE A 108 -10.44 -1.79 -10.26
C ILE A 108 -11.45 -2.90 -9.99
N THR A 109 -12.61 -2.82 -10.64
CA THR A 109 -13.70 -3.81 -10.51
C THR A 109 -13.99 -4.49 -11.84
N GLY A 110 -14.54 -5.71 -11.79
CA GLY A 110 -15.02 -6.43 -12.98
C GLY A 110 -16.26 -5.78 -13.64
N ALA A 111 -16.94 -4.84 -12.96
CA ALA A 111 -17.95 -3.98 -13.58
C ALA A 111 -17.33 -2.95 -14.55
N GLY A 112 -16.01 -2.82 -14.50
CA GLY A 112 -15.23 -1.92 -15.34
C GLY A 112 -15.13 -0.52 -14.78
N ASP A 113 -15.10 -0.39 -13.46
CA ASP A 113 -14.81 0.86 -12.77
C ASP A 113 -13.32 0.96 -12.50
N VAL A 114 -12.75 2.14 -12.74
CA VAL A 114 -11.40 2.52 -12.30
C VAL A 114 -11.56 3.72 -11.38
N VAL A 115 -11.35 3.52 -10.09
CA VAL A 115 -11.66 4.51 -9.06
C VAL A 115 -10.38 4.93 -8.34
N ARG A 116 -10.18 6.25 -8.23
CA ARG A 116 -9.19 6.87 -7.35
C ARG A 116 -9.95 7.61 -6.24
N MET A 117 -9.40 7.64 -5.03
CA MET A 117 -9.95 8.43 -3.93
C MET A 117 -9.10 9.68 -3.71
N ASP A 118 -9.75 10.79 -3.38
CA ASP A 118 -9.07 12.08 -3.14
C ASP A 118 -8.21 12.07 -1.88
N ASP A 119 -8.50 11.16 -0.94
CA ASP A 119 -7.72 10.99 0.30
C ASP A 119 -6.63 9.92 0.19
N ASP A 120 -6.40 9.35 -1.01
CA ASP A 120 -5.42 8.29 -1.30
C ASP A 120 -5.51 7.04 -0.39
N ILE A 121 -6.69 6.80 0.18
CA ILE A 121 -6.97 5.61 1.01
C ILE A 121 -7.99 4.74 0.29
N LEU A 122 -7.62 3.49 0.03
CA LEU A 122 -8.49 2.49 -0.60
C LEU A 122 -8.59 1.27 0.29
N ALA A 123 -9.76 0.63 0.33
CA ALA A 123 -9.91 -0.67 0.95
C ALA A 123 -10.95 -1.51 0.22
N THR A 124 -10.78 -2.83 0.26
CA THR A 124 -11.73 -3.81 -0.29
C THR A 124 -11.70 -5.09 0.53
N GLY A 125 -12.64 -6.01 0.26
CA GLY A 125 -12.78 -7.26 0.99
C GLY A 125 -13.76 -7.20 2.15
N SER A 126 -13.83 -8.28 2.94
CA SER A 126 -14.88 -8.45 3.95
C SER A 126 -14.82 -7.41 5.08
N GLY A 127 -13.62 -7.05 5.52
CA GLY A 127 -13.37 -6.01 6.53
C GLY A 127 -12.97 -4.66 5.93
N GLY A 128 -13.12 -4.47 4.61
CA GLY A 128 -12.64 -3.29 3.90
C GLY A 128 -13.18 -1.97 4.47
N ASN A 129 -14.47 -1.90 4.81
CA ASN A 129 -15.06 -0.68 5.37
C ASN A 129 -14.53 -0.34 6.77
N TYR A 130 -14.25 -1.36 7.60
CA TYR A 130 -13.67 -1.15 8.93
C TYR A 130 -12.24 -0.65 8.81
N ALA A 131 -11.44 -1.29 7.94
CA ALA A 131 -10.07 -0.87 7.65
C ALA A 131 -10.03 0.55 7.06
N LEU A 132 -10.94 0.90 6.15
CA LEU A 132 -11.04 2.23 5.56
C LEU A 132 -11.34 3.30 6.60
N ALA A 133 -12.32 3.05 7.49
CA ALA A 133 -12.68 3.97 8.55
C ALA A 133 -11.51 4.18 9.53
N ALA A 134 -10.84 3.09 9.93
CA ALA A 134 -9.66 3.14 10.79
C ALA A 134 -8.51 3.91 10.14
N ALA A 135 -8.18 3.61 8.88
CA ALA A 135 -7.11 4.28 8.14
C ALA A 135 -7.35 5.79 8.03
N ARG A 136 -8.58 6.20 7.69
CA ARG A 136 -8.96 7.61 7.62
C ARG A 136 -8.85 8.32 8.97
N ALA A 137 -9.27 7.66 10.05
CA ALA A 137 -9.14 8.22 11.39
C ALA A 137 -7.67 8.40 11.78
N LEU A 138 -6.83 7.41 11.51
CA LEU A 138 -5.40 7.46 11.83
C LEU A 138 -4.67 8.54 11.00
N VAL A 139 -4.91 8.61 9.69
CA VAL A 139 -4.31 9.64 8.81
C VAL A 139 -4.65 11.06 9.29
N ARG A 140 -5.87 11.28 9.78
CA ARG A 140 -6.34 12.62 10.21
C ARG A 140 -5.87 13.04 11.59
N ASN A 141 -5.50 12.10 12.46
CA ASN A 141 -5.32 12.37 13.89
C ASN A 141 -3.96 11.93 14.45
N THR A 142 -3.07 11.37 13.63
CA THR A 142 -1.74 10.90 14.06
C THR A 142 -0.68 11.26 13.04
N ASP A 143 0.59 11.14 13.40
CA ASP A 143 1.76 11.27 12.50
C ASP A 143 2.32 9.92 12.03
N MET A 144 1.55 8.84 12.17
CA MET A 144 1.98 7.48 11.80
C MET A 144 2.34 7.37 10.31
N GLY A 145 3.35 6.55 10.01
CA GLY A 145 3.74 6.20 8.64
C GLY A 145 2.67 5.38 7.91
N ALA A 146 2.74 5.34 6.57
CA ALA A 146 1.78 4.63 5.74
C ALA A 146 1.67 3.13 6.10
N GLU A 147 2.82 2.48 6.34
CA GLU A 147 2.90 1.06 6.73
C GLU A 147 2.21 0.80 8.08
N ASP A 148 2.51 1.63 9.09
CA ASP A 148 1.91 1.51 10.42
C ASP A 148 0.40 1.74 10.38
N ILE A 149 -0.06 2.69 9.57
CA ILE A 149 -1.50 2.94 9.39
C ILE A 149 -2.16 1.71 8.77
N VAL A 150 -1.58 1.15 7.70
CA VAL A 150 -2.11 -0.07 7.06
C VAL A 150 -2.20 -1.20 8.07
N LYS A 151 -1.11 -1.45 8.83
CA LYS A 151 -1.07 -2.48 9.87
C LYS A 151 -2.16 -2.26 10.92
N LYS A 152 -2.24 -1.08 11.52
CA LYS A 152 -3.21 -0.77 12.57
C LYS A 152 -4.65 -0.84 12.07
N SER A 153 -4.88 -0.46 10.81
CA SER A 153 -6.21 -0.53 10.17
C SER A 153 -6.65 -1.97 9.95
N LEU A 154 -5.74 -2.87 9.56
CA LEU A 154 -6.01 -4.29 9.44
C LEU A 154 -6.21 -4.96 10.81
N GLU A 155 -5.44 -4.57 11.84
CA GLU A 155 -5.65 -5.03 13.22
C GLU A 155 -7.06 -4.70 13.72
N ILE A 156 -7.50 -3.44 13.56
CA ILE A 156 -8.85 -3.00 13.96
C ILE A 156 -9.92 -3.74 13.14
N ALA A 157 -9.69 -3.94 11.83
CA ALA A 157 -10.62 -4.68 11.00
C ALA A 157 -10.73 -6.15 11.42
N GLY A 158 -9.64 -6.80 11.83
CA GLY A 158 -9.62 -8.19 12.31
C GLY A 158 -10.21 -8.36 13.72
N GLU A 159 -10.23 -7.30 14.53
CA GLU A 159 -10.93 -7.30 15.83
C GLU A 159 -12.45 -7.25 15.67
N ILE A 160 -12.95 -6.69 14.56
CA ILE A 160 -14.39 -6.46 14.32
C ILE A 160 -14.98 -7.49 13.34
N CYS A 161 -14.28 -7.77 12.24
CA CYS A 161 -14.77 -8.59 11.15
C CYS A 161 -14.36 -10.05 11.32
N VAL A 162 -15.33 -10.94 11.52
CA VAL A 162 -15.11 -12.40 11.63
C VAL A 162 -14.47 -13.04 10.39
N PHE A 163 -14.40 -12.32 9.28
CA PHE A 163 -13.80 -12.76 8.01
C PHE A 163 -12.41 -12.16 7.74
N THR A 164 -11.83 -11.45 8.71
CA THR A 164 -10.51 -10.82 8.65
C THR A 164 -9.69 -11.26 9.86
N ASN A 165 -8.44 -11.69 9.67
CA ASN A 165 -7.59 -12.11 10.79
C ASN A 165 -6.41 -11.16 11.05
N GLN A 166 -5.60 -11.52 12.05
CA GLN A 166 -4.42 -10.75 12.47
C GLN A 166 -3.12 -11.13 11.74
N GLN A 167 -3.21 -11.95 10.68
CA GLN A 167 -2.04 -12.33 9.88
C GLN A 167 -1.93 -11.39 8.69
N HIS A 168 -1.06 -10.38 8.78
CA HIS A 168 -0.97 -9.33 7.76
C HIS A 168 0.27 -9.47 6.91
N ILE A 169 0.13 -9.17 5.62
CA ILE A 169 1.23 -8.99 4.67
C ILE A 169 1.12 -7.57 4.15
N ILE A 170 2.22 -6.81 4.24
CA ILE A 170 2.26 -5.41 3.86
C ILE A 170 3.46 -5.20 2.93
N GLU A 171 3.22 -4.51 1.83
CA GLU A 171 4.24 -4.12 0.87
C GLU A 171 4.27 -2.60 0.74
N THR A 172 5.46 -2.03 0.58
CA THR A 172 5.65 -0.58 0.52
C THR A 172 6.45 -0.13 -0.72
N ILE A 173 6.11 1.02 -1.27
CA ILE A 173 6.91 1.72 -2.28
C ILE A 173 7.17 3.13 -1.75
N LYS A 174 8.45 3.50 -1.65
CA LYS A 174 8.87 4.87 -1.41
C LYS A 174 8.87 5.64 -2.73
N SER A 175 8.41 6.88 -2.70
CA SER A 175 8.60 7.85 -3.79
C SER A 175 9.97 8.52 -3.67
N ASP A 176 10.48 8.99 -4.80
CA ASP A 176 11.82 9.59 -4.89
C ASP A 176 11.98 10.85 -3.98
N GLU A 177 10.89 11.49 -3.59
CA GLU A 177 10.89 12.64 -2.67
C GLU A 177 11.19 12.25 -1.21
N ALA A 178 10.83 11.04 -0.79
CA ALA A 178 11.10 10.55 0.57
C ALA A 178 12.59 10.27 0.79
N ASP A 179 13.29 9.77 -0.24
CA ASP A 179 14.73 9.51 -0.20
C ASP A 179 15.57 10.80 -0.01
N SER A 180 15.03 11.96 -0.41
CA SER A 180 15.69 13.26 -0.21
C SER A 180 15.64 13.74 1.24
N LYS A 181 14.57 13.40 1.99
CA LYS A 181 14.41 13.76 3.41
C LYS A 181 15.18 12.82 4.34
N ASP A 182 15.25 11.53 4.01
CA ASP A 182 16.05 10.55 4.77
C ASP A 182 17.56 10.85 4.64
N LYS A 183 18.05 11.30 3.47
CA LYS A 183 19.44 11.75 3.31
C LYS A 183 19.76 13.05 4.06
N ALA A 184 18.81 13.98 4.13
CA ALA A 184 18.98 15.23 4.86
C ALA A 184 19.00 15.02 6.39
N SER A 185 18.24 14.05 6.91
CA SER A 185 18.25 13.70 8.34
C SER A 185 19.52 12.93 8.75
N GLU A 186 20.06 12.07 7.88
CA GLU A 186 21.38 11.43 8.06
C GLU A 186 22.56 12.44 8.00
N GLN A 187 22.47 13.49 7.18
CA GLN A 187 23.47 14.57 7.18
C GLN A 187 23.40 15.45 8.44
N SER A 188 22.20 15.74 8.96
CA SER A 188 22.06 16.52 10.20
C SER A 188 22.56 15.82 11.48
N SER A 189 22.64 14.48 11.46
CA SER A 189 23.14 13.66 12.57
C SER A 189 24.65 13.39 12.50
N SER A 190 25.30 13.67 11.36
CA SER A 190 26.76 13.56 11.21
C SER A 190 27.50 14.86 11.50
N ASP A 191 26.86 16.03 11.36
CA ASP A 191 27.47 17.32 11.66
C ASP A 191 27.54 17.66 13.17
N SER A 192 26.72 17.01 14.02
CA SER A 192 26.69 17.27 15.46
C SER A 192 27.81 16.58 16.27
N SER A 193 28.67 15.80 15.61
CA SER A 193 29.73 15.02 16.29
C SER A 193 31.14 15.59 16.10
N SER A 194 31.32 16.79 15.54
CA SER A 194 32.65 17.34 15.23
C SER A 194 33.05 18.65 15.95
N ASP A 195 32.17 19.27 16.75
CA ASP A 195 32.46 20.56 17.41
C ASP A 195 32.42 20.49 18.96
N SER A 196 33.23 19.61 19.56
CA SER A 196 33.41 19.62 21.02
C SER A 196 34.83 19.31 21.49
N ASN A 197 35.86 19.83 20.82
CA ASN A 197 37.19 19.86 21.43
C ASN A 197 38.13 20.91 20.79
N LYS A 198 38.02 22.18 21.21
CA LYS A 198 39.09 23.20 21.14
C LYS A 198 38.64 24.51 21.79
N GLN A 199 38.99 24.69 23.06
CA GLN A 199 39.11 25.93 23.84
C GLN A 199 39.64 25.45 25.21
N ASP A 200 40.75 25.88 25.82
CA ASP A 200 41.50 27.12 25.73
C ASP A 200 42.95 26.88 26.21
N HIS A 201 43.93 27.52 25.56
CA HIS A 201 45.24 27.78 26.15
C HIS A 201 45.56 29.27 25.95
N ASP A 202 45.78 29.93 27.11
CA ASP A 202 46.57 31.14 27.35
C ASP A 202 46.19 32.46 26.67
N SER A 203 45.79 33.44 27.49
CA SER A 203 46.75 34.44 28.04
C SER A 203 46.02 35.66 28.62
N ALA A 204 46.22 35.92 29.91
CA ALA A 204 45.82 37.17 30.57
C ALA A 204 47.07 37.90 31.08
N TRP A 205 47.45 38.97 30.38
CA TRP A 205 48.37 40.01 30.85
C TRP A 205 47.91 41.38 30.30
N THR A 206 47.61 42.32 31.20
CA THR A 206 47.72 43.82 31.15
C THR A 206 46.87 44.36 32.32
N ALA A 207 47.43 44.84 33.44
CA ALA A 207 48.15 46.11 33.72
C ALA A 207 47.24 47.35 33.86
N ASP A 208 46.82 47.68 35.09
CA ASP A 208 47.15 48.91 35.85
C ASP A 208 46.46 48.89 37.24
#